data_AF-A0A438I5G3-F1
#
_entry.id   AF-A0A438I5G3-F1
#
_cell.length_a   1.000
_cell.length_b   1.000
_cell.length_c   1.000
_cell.angle_alpha   90.00
_cell.angle_beta   90.00
_cell.angle_gamma   90.00
#
_symmetry.space_group_name_H-M   'P 1'
#
loop_
_entity.id
_entity.type
_entity.pdbx_description
1 polymer ?
#
loop_
_entity_poly.entity_id
_entity_poly.type
_entity_poly.pdbx_seq_one_letter_code
_entity_poly.pdbx_strand_id
1 'polypeptide(L)'
;MLEIVNDHVYVPLEESSSNAQPPEYAYLLCVEVYQEHLGSVLLMHIYKVELPRSLSNDLFLQETYRLWRESFGMYPWPLVKRVKRCWDRLKNWLSANFPEADATLRKGATEVEIEALENILKVKLPLPTRLLYRFCDGQELTDDVGGTALGSNLGNKGDYRPARSLVSAGEMIPCVPNALLSPMHDSNTGQQQDAMLLWLEEHVRRLQNGIIKLRKEGMIRSINLFPEESPLCSTAVTNGVQVRASAVFIPEGCNLLDESHKYLFAYSIRMRLLPEGCIVNGTSFGSCQLNWRHWIIRANDHVVSDVNGEAVIGKVSFCSIN
;
A
#
# COMPACT_ATOMS: atom_id res chain seq x y z
N MET A 1 -17.17 -28.47 -22.47
CA MET A 1 -18.18 -27.67 -23.17
C MET A 1 -18.80 -26.79 -22.09
N LEU A 2 -18.34 -25.53 -21.97
CA LEU A 2 -18.82 -24.60 -20.94
C LEU A 2 -20.13 -24.00 -21.45
N GLU A 3 -21.23 -24.31 -20.76
CA GLU A 3 -22.50 -23.64 -20.97
C GLU A 3 -22.56 -22.48 -19.97
N ILE A 4 -22.49 -21.25 -20.48
CA ILE A 4 -22.62 -20.03 -19.68
C ILE A 4 -24.12 -19.78 -19.55
N VAL A 5 -24.71 -20.12 -18.40
CA VAL A 5 -26.07 -19.73 -18.07
C VAL A 5 -26.00 -18.40 -17.29
N ASN A 6 -26.27 -17.29 -17.99
CA ASN A 6 -26.40 -15.96 -17.38
C ASN A 6 -27.80 -15.83 -16.76
N ASP A 7 -27.99 -16.34 -15.54
CA ASP A 7 -29.17 -16.00 -14.73
C ASP A 7 -28.79 -14.87 -13.76
N HIS A 8 -29.18 -13.65 -14.10
CA HIS A 8 -29.03 -12.47 -13.24
C HIS A 8 -30.25 -12.35 -12.32
N VAL A 9 -30.06 -12.54 -11.01
CA VAL A 9 -31.11 -12.30 -10.00
C VAL A 9 -30.87 -10.94 -9.33
N TYR A 10 -31.84 -10.03 -9.47
CA TYR A 10 -31.82 -8.70 -8.84
C TYR A 10 -32.73 -8.71 -7.60
N VAL A 11 -32.22 -8.25 -6.45
CA VAL A 11 -33.02 -8.03 -5.24
C VAL A 11 -33.02 -6.53 -4.93
N PRO A 12 -34.16 -5.84 -5.02
CA PRO A 12 -34.31 -4.47 -4.53
C PRO A 12 -34.24 -4.49 -2.99
N LEU A 13 -33.42 -3.63 -2.39
CA LEU A 13 -33.51 -3.33 -0.96
C LEU A 13 -34.55 -2.22 -0.78
N GLU A 14 -35.74 -2.56 -0.26
CA GLU A 14 -36.77 -1.56 0.06
C GLU A 14 -36.40 -0.71 1.28
N GLU A 15 -36.74 0.57 1.20
CA GLU A 15 -36.46 1.63 2.18
C GLU A 15 -37.36 1.52 3.42
N SER A 16 -36.75 1.65 4.61
CA SER A 16 -37.50 1.94 5.84
C SER A 16 -37.87 3.44 5.87
N SER A 17 -39.17 3.69 5.95
CA SER A 17 -39.80 5.02 5.97
C SER A 17 -39.23 5.96 7.03
N SER A 18 -38.68 7.10 6.60
CA SER A 18 -38.82 8.38 7.31
C SER A 18 -38.61 9.52 6.33
N ASN A 19 -39.30 10.63 6.57
CA ASN A 19 -39.57 11.73 5.65
C ASN A 19 -38.33 12.62 5.35
N ALA A 20 -37.26 12.05 4.81
CA ALA A 20 -36.09 12.75 4.29
C ALA A 20 -35.95 12.45 2.79
N GLN A 21 -35.53 13.42 1.99
CA GLN A 21 -35.22 13.21 0.57
C GLN A 21 -34.35 11.94 0.39
N PRO A 22 -34.71 11.02 -0.51
CA PRO A 22 -33.96 9.78 -0.68
C PRO A 22 -32.58 10.08 -1.28
N PRO A 23 -31.56 9.27 -0.96
CA PRO A 23 -30.17 9.57 -1.31
C PRO A 23 -29.93 9.56 -2.83
N GLU A 24 -29.01 10.42 -3.26
CA GLU A 24 -28.62 10.73 -4.65
C GLU A 24 -27.80 9.61 -5.35
N TYR A 25 -27.82 8.40 -4.81
CA TYR A 25 -26.94 7.29 -5.19
C TYR A 25 -27.71 5.98 -5.25
N ALA A 26 -27.39 5.14 -6.24
CA ALA A 26 -27.78 3.73 -6.24
C ALA A 26 -26.56 2.85 -5.97
N TYR A 27 -26.76 1.79 -5.20
CA TYR A 27 -25.76 0.75 -4.97
C TYR A 27 -26.04 -0.42 -5.92
N LEU A 28 -25.08 -0.74 -6.78
CA LEU A 28 -25.20 -1.85 -7.71
C LEU A 28 -24.60 -3.11 -7.08
N LEU A 29 -25.36 -4.19 -6.99
CA LEU A 29 -24.86 -5.51 -6.59
C LEU A 29 -24.52 -6.31 -7.85
N CYS A 30 -23.25 -6.46 -8.20
CA CYS A 30 -22.85 -7.45 -9.21
C CYS A 30 -22.48 -8.74 -8.49
N VAL A 31 -23.18 -9.82 -8.82
CA VAL A 31 -22.88 -11.16 -8.32
C VAL A 31 -22.24 -11.93 -9.47
N GLU A 32 -20.93 -12.18 -9.38
CA GLU A 32 -20.25 -13.10 -10.30
C GLU A 32 -20.28 -14.51 -9.68
N VAL A 33 -20.95 -15.45 -10.35
CA VAL A 33 -20.96 -16.86 -9.97
C VAL A 33 -19.85 -17.58 -10.73
N TYR A 34 -18.86 -18.09 -10.00
CA TYR A 34 -17.81 -18.95 -10.55
C TYR A 34 -18.15 -20.40 -10.24
N GLN A 35 -18.23 -21.25 -11.27
CA GLN A 35 -18.51 -22.67 -11.10
C GLN A 35 -17.21 -23.47 -11.34
N GLU A 36 -16.58 -23.93 -10.26
CA GLU A 36 -15.44 -24.84 -10.33
C GLU A 36 -15.89 -26.28 -10.03
N HIS A 37 -15.09 -27.28 -10.42
CA HIS A 37 -15.42 -28.72 -10.36
C HIS A 37 -15.83 -29.27 -8.97
N LEU A 38 -15.79 -28.45 -7.90
CA LEU A 38 -16.14 -28.82 -6.52
C LEU A 38 -17.12 -27.85 -5.83
N GLY A 39 -17.71 -26.86 -6.53
CA GLY A 39 -18.73 -25.96 -5.97
C GLY A 39 -18.79 -24.56 -6.59
N SER A 40 -19.90 -23.85 -6.39
CA SER A 40 -20.11 -22.48 -6.85
C SER A 40 -19.57 -21.46 -5.83
N VAL A 41 -18.69 -20.55 -6.25
CA VAL A 41 -18.23 -19.40 -5.45
C VAL A 41 -19.00 -18.16 -5.90
N LEU A 42 -19.75 -17.55 -4.98
CA LEU A 42 -20.44 -16.27 -5.17
C LEU A 42 -19.49 -15.13 -4.79
N LEU A 43 -19.05 -14.33 -5.77
CA LEU A 43 -18.27 -13.13 -5.52
C LEU A 43 -19.17 -11.89 -5.70
N MET A 44 -19.47 -11.21 -4.61
CA MET A 44 -20.39 -10.08 -4.55
C MET A 44 -19.60 -8.76 -4.59
N HIS A 45 -19.71 -8.00 -5.67
CA HIS A 45 -19.12 -6.67 -5.82
C HIS A 45 -20.21 -5.60 -5.74
N ILE A 46 -20.08 -4.67 -4.79
CA ILE A 46 -20.98 -3.51 -4.67
C ILE A 46 -20.33 -2.32 -5.39
N TYR A 47 -21.04 -1.69 -6.33
CA TYR A 47 -20.59 -0.50 -7.05
C TYR A 47 -21.41 0.71 -6.58
N LYS A 48 -20.73 1.83 -6.31
CA LYS A 48 -21.38 3.13 -6.10
C LYS A 48 -21.38 3.88 -7.43
N VAL A 49 -22.55 4.23 -7.95
CA VAL A 49 -22.70 4.99 -9.21
C VAL A 49 -23.60 6.21 -8.95
N GLU A 50 -23.14 7.40 -9.36
CA GLU A 50 -23.93 8.65 -9.37
C GLU A 50 -24.85 8.66 -10.61
N LEU A 51 -26.15 8.93 -10.43
CA LEU A 51 -27.17 8.77 -11.48
C LEU A 51 -27.86 10.09 -11.88
N PRO A 52 -27.96 10.41 -13.18
CA PRO A 52 -28.89 11.43 -13.68
C PRO A 52 -30.34 10.92 -13.71
N ARG A 53 -31.27 11.77 -13.27
CA ARG A 53 -32.72 11.48 -13.21
C ARG A 53 -33.38 11.51 -14.59
N SER A 54 -33.22 10.46 -15.40
CA SER A 54 -34.23 10.00 -16.38
C SER A 54 -33.60 9.09 -17.43
N LEU A 55 -33.77 7.77 -17.28
CA LEU A 55 -34.13 6.80 -18.31
C LEU A 55 -34.21 5.43 -17.62
N SER A 56 -35.05 4.52 -18.13
CA SER A 56 -35.27 3.16 -17.60
C SER A 56 -33.96 2.50 -17.15
N ASN A 57 -33.87 2.20 -15.85
CA ASN A 57 -32.63 1.85 -15.14
C ASN A 57 -31.82 0.73 -15.83
N ASP A 58 -32.46 -0.22 -16.52
CA ASP A 58 -31.76 -1.37 -17.12
C ASP A 58 -30.97 -1.02 -18.39
N LEU A 59 -31.56 -0.28 -19.33
CA LEU A 59 -30.87 0.11 -20.57
C LEU A 59 -29.71 1.07 -20.30
N PHE A 60 -29.88 2.01 -19.36
CA PHE A 60 -28.84 2.96 -19.01
C PHE A 60 -27.63 2.28 -18.36
N LEU A 61 -27.85 1.28 -17.51
CA LEU A 61 -26.77 0.52 -16.87
C LEU A 61 -25.99 -0.33 -17.88
N GLN A 62 -26.69 -1.03 -18.78
CA GLN A 62 -26.06 -1.80 -19.85
C GLN A 62 -25.22 -0.89 -20.76
N GLU A 63 -25.76 0.28 -21.10
CA GLU A 63 -25.08 1.26 -21.94
C GLU A 63 -23.86 1.86 -21.25
N THR A 64 -23.96 2.21 -19.97
CA THR A 64 -22.85 2.74 -19.18
C THR A 64 -21.73 1.69 -19.03
N TYR A 65 -22.09 0.42 -18.80
CA TYR A 65 -21.13 -0.68 -18.78
C TYR A 65 -20.46 -0.89 -20.14
N ARG A 66 -21.23 -0.82 -21.23
CA ARG A 66 -20.71 -0.93 -22.60
C ARG A 66 -19.68 0.16 -22.89
N LEU A 67 -20.04 1.43 -22.65
CA LEU A 67 -19.14 2.57 -22.83
C LEU A 67 -17.90 2.47 -21.96
N TRP A 68 -18.06 2.03 -20.70
CA TRP A 68 -16.93 1.78 -19.81
C TRP A 68 -16.02 0.69 -20.38
N ARG A 69 -16.56 -0.46 -20.78
CA ARG A 69 -15.78 -1.57 -21.37
C ARG A 69 -15.05 -1.14 -22.64
N GLU A 70 -15.72 -0.39 -23.52
CA GLU A 70 -15.15 0.17 -24.74
C GLU A 70 -14.00 1.14 -24.42
N SER A 71 -14.10 1.95 -23.36
CA SER A 71 -13.03 2.86 -22.92
C SER A 71 -11.74 2.16 -22.45
N PHE A 72 -11.79 0.85 -22.22
CA PHE A 72 -10.64 -0.01 -21.93
C PHE A 72 -10.33 -1.00 -23.07
N GLY A 73 -10.99 -0.87 -24.23
CA GLY A 73 -10.91 -1.84 -25.33
C GLY A 73 -9.50 -2.06 -25.91
N MET A 74 -8.59 -1.11 -25.71
CA MET A 74 -7.19 -1.23 -26.12
C MET A 74 -6.33 -2.11 -25.19
N TYR A 75 -6.85 -2.50 -24.03
CA TYR A 75 -6.14 -3.33 -23.05
C TYR A 75 -6.65 -4.77 -23.04
N PRO A 76 -5.77 -5.76 -22.78
CA PRO A 76 -6.21 -7.14 -22.57
C PRO A 76 -7.22 -7.23 -21.42
N TRP A 77 -8.42 -7.72 -21.70
CA TRP A 77 -9.50 -7.79 -20.70
C TRP A 77 -9.14 -8.51 -19.38
N PRO A 78 -8.38 -9.63 -19.39
CA PRO A 78 -7.93 -10.25 -18.15
C PRO A 78 -7.10 -9.31 -17.27
N LEU A 79 -6.27 -8.45 -17.88
CA LEU A 79 -5.44 -7.48 -17.18
C LEU A 79 -6.30 -6.36 -16.59
N VAL A 80 -7.28 -5.85 -17.33
CA VAL A 80 -8.26 -4.86 -16.83
C VAL A 80 -8.96 -5.37 -15.58
N LYS A 81 -9.48 -6.61 -15.62
CA LYS A 81 -10.14 -7.24 -14.47
C LYS A 81 -9.22 -7.37 -13.26
N ARG A 82 -7.96 -7.77 -13.48
CA ARG A 82 -6.95 -7.92 -12.41
C ARG A 82 -6.62 -6.58 -11.74
N VAL A 83 -6.33 -5.55 -12.54
CA VAL A 83 -6.03 -4.20 -12.04
C VAL A 83 -7.23 -3.62 -11.29
N LYS A 84 -8.44 -3.76 -11.86
CA LYS A 84 -9.67 -3.34 -11.19
C LYS A 84 -9.83 -4.02 -9.83
N ARG A 85 -9.68 -5.34 -9.77
CA ARG A 85 -9.79 -6.11 -8.52
C ARG A 85 -8.77 -5.64 -7.48
N CYS A 86 -7.55 -5.34 -7.89
CA CYS A 86 -6.51 -4.79 -7.01
C CYS A 86 -6.94 -3.43 -6.42
N TRP A 87 -7.40 -2.51 -7.28
CA TRP A 87 -7.89 -1.20 -6.84
C TRP A 87 -9.14 -1.27 -5.98
N ASP A 88 -10.11 -2.12 -6.31
CA ASP A 88 -11.31 -2.34 -5.50
C ASP A 88 -10.93 -2.81 -4.09
N ARG A 89 -9.98 -3.76 -3.98
CA ARG A 89 -9.47 -4.23 -2.68
C ARG A 89 -8.80 -3.12 -1.88
N LEU A 90 -8.02 -2.26 -2.52
CA LEU A 90 -7.37 -1.12 -1.87
C LEU A 90 -8.40 -0.10 -1.38
N LYS A 91 -9.30 0.36 -2.27
CA LYS A 91 -10.35 1.33 -1.95
C LYS A 91 -11.26 0.82 -0.84
N ASN A 92 -11.72 -0.42 -0.91
CA ASN A 92 -12.52 -1.01 0.16
C ASN A 92 -11.79 -1.02 1.51
N TRP A 93 -10.48 -1.31 1.52
CA TRP A 93 -9.71 -1.24 2.75
C TRP A 93 -9.54 0.20 3.25
N LEU A 94 -9.27 1.16 2.36
CA LEU A 94 -9.11 2.57 2.71
C LEU A 94 -10.42 3.16 3.24
N SER A 95 -11.55 2.98 2.56
CA SER A 95 -12.85 3.47 3.03
C SER A 95 -13.21 2.93 4.43
N ALA A 96 -12.83 1.68 4.73
CA ALA A 96 -13.10 1.07 6.03
C ALA A 96 -12.12 1.47 7.15
N ASN A 97 -10.85 1.72 6.82
CA ASN A 97 -9.78 1.87 7.83
C ASN A 97 -9.12 3.26 7.85
N PHE A 98 -9.03 3.91 6.70
CA PHE A 98 -8.33 5.19 6.51
C PHE A 98 -9.07 6.12 5.52
N PRO A 99 -10.32 6.53 5.87
CA PRO A 99 -11.22 7.26 4.96
C PRO A 99 -10.69 8.63 4.49
N GLU A 100 -9.86 9.31 5.29
CA GLU A 100 -9.20 10.55 4.87
C GLU A 100 -8.19 10.33 3.74
N ALA A 101 -7.56 9.16 3.66
CA ALA A 101 -6.67 8.82 2.54
C ALA A 101 -7.44 8.28 1.34
N ASP A 102 -8.61 7.66 1.56
CA ASP A 102 -9.54 7.30 0.49
C ASP A 102 -10.07 8.57 -0.22
N ALA A 103 -10.42 9.59 0.55
CA ALA A 103 -10.95 10.86 0.06
C ALA A 103 -9.96 11.66 -0.80
N THR A 104 -8.65 11.41 -0.68
CA THR A 104 -7.64 12.08 -1.51
C THR A 104 -7.40 11.38 -2.84
N LEU A 105 -7.91 10.16 -3.05
CA LEU A 105 -7.69 9.42 -4.29
C LEU A 105 -8.30 10.15 -5.49
N ARG A 106 -7.45 10.46 -6.47
CA ARG A 106 -7.86 11.13 -7.70
C ARG A 106 -8.51 10.15 -8.68
N LYS A 107 -9.25 10.71 -9.63
CA LYS A 107 -9.86 9.94 -10.73
C LYS A 107 -8.74 9.32 -11.60
N GLY A 108 -9.11 8.32 -12.39
CA GLY A 108 -8.17 7.74 -13.34
C GLY A 108 -7.80 8.73 -14.44
N ALA A 109 -6.52 8.72 -14.86
CA ALA A 109 -6.05 9.50 -15.99
C ALA A 109 -6.71 9.05 -17.29
N THR A 110 -6.78 9.92 -18.29
CA THR A 110 -7.17 9.61 -19.67
C THR A 110 -5.98 9.06 -20.46
N GLU A 111 -6.25 8.39 -21.60
CA GLU A 111 -5.17 7.93 -22.48
C GLU A 111 -4.31 9.09 -22.99
N VAL A 112 -4.92 10.25 -23.25
CA VAL A 112 -4.23 11.46 -23.71
C VAL A 112 -3.27 11.99 -22.64
N GLU A 113 -3.69 11.99 -21.37
CA GLU A 113 -2.83 12.41 -20.25
C GLU A 113 -1.66 11.44 -20.03
N ILE A 114 -1.91 10.14 -20.14
CA ILE A 114 -0.85 9.11 -20.05
C ILE A 114 0.14 9.25 -21.20
N GLU A 115 -0.33 9.46 -22.43
CA GLU A 115 0.54 9.69 -23.59
C GLU A 115 1.35 10.98 -23.46
N ALA A 116 0.75 12.06 -22.96
CA ALA A 116 1.45 13.30 -22.68
C ALA A 116 2.58 13.08 -21.66
N LEU A 117 2.30 12.33 -20.58
CA LEU A 117 3.30 11.96 -19.58
C LEU A 117 4.45 11.13 -20.19
N GLU A 118 4.13 10.10 -20.98
CA GLU A 118 5.14 9.28 -21.68
C GLU A 118 6.04 10.11 -22.59
N ASN A 119 5.46 11.11 -23.29
CA ASN A 119 6.21 12.00 -24.17
C ASN A 119 7.13 12.94 -23.38
N ILE A 120 6.67 13.47 -22.25
CA ILE A 120 7.48 14.31 -21.34
C ILE A 120 8.64 13.49 -20.77
N LEU A 121 8.35 12.28 -20.28
CA LEU A 121 9.35 11.39 -19.66
C LEU A 121 10.24 10.68 -20.69
N LYS A 122 9.88 10.71 -21.97
CA LYS A 122 10.53 9.97 -23.07
C LYS A 122 10.62 8.47 -22.80
N VAL A 123 9.60 7.91 -22.15
CA VAL A 123 9.52 6.48 -21.78
C VAL A 123 8.11 5.98 -22.10
N LYS A 124 8.01 4.77 -22.65
CA LYS A 124 6.74 4.05 -22.78
C LYS A 124 6.46 3.26 -21.51
N LEU A 125 5.28 3.48 -20.93
CA LEU A 125 4.87 2.77 -19.72
C LEU A 125 4.41 1.35 -20.08
N PRO A 126 4.73 0.35 -19.24
CA PRO A 126 4.14 -0.98 -19.35
C PRO A 126 2.62 -0.93 -19.36
N LEU A 127 1.94 -1.81 -20.12
CA LEU A 127 0.46 -1.87 -20.14
C LEU A 127 -0.18 -1.96 -18.75
N PRO A 128 0.34 -2.79 -17.80
CA PRO A 128 -0.20 -2.83 -16.43
C PRO A 128 -0.08 -1.48 -15.70
N THR A 129 1.02 -0.75 -15.92
CA THR A 129 1.26 0.56 -15.31
C THR A 129 0.33 1.62 -15.89
N ARG A 130 0.12 1.63 -17.21
CA ARG A 130 -0.89 2.49 -17.85
C ARG A 130 -2.27 2.24 -17.24
N LEU A 131 -2.68 0.97 -17.13
CA LEU A 131 -3.96 0.61 -16.52
C LEU A 131 -4.08 1.04 -15.06
N LEU A 132 -3.01 0.94 -14.26
CA LEU A 132 -3.02 1.42 -12.87
C LEU A 132 -3.42 2.91 -12.82
N TYR A 133 -2.79 3.75 -13.65
CA TYR A 133 -3.13 5.18 -13.75
C TYR A 133 -4.53 5.43 -14.33
N ARG A 134 -5.01 4.59 -15.26
CA ARG A 134 -6.39 4.67 -15.78
C ARG A 134 -7.46 4.44 -14.71
N PHE A 135 -7.14 3.78 -13.60
CA PHE A 135 -8.07 3.57 -12.49
C PHE A 135 -7.95 4.61 -11.37
N CYS A 136 -6.75 5.13 -11.14
CA CYS A 136 -6.47 6.21 -10.20
C CYS A 136 -5.09 6.79 -10.51
N ASP A 137 -5.00 8.11 -10.71
CA ASP A 137 -3.75 8.76 -11.09
C ASP A 137 -2.95 9.35 -9.92
N GLY A 138 -3.37 9.07 -8.67
CA GLY A 138 -2.63 9.43 -7.46
C GLY A 138 -3.53 10.02 -6.38
N GLN A 139 -2.98 10.93 -5.59
CA GLN A 139 -3.67 11.59 -4.49
C GLN A 139 -3.60 13.11 -4.63
N GLU A 140 -4.64 13.81 -4.16
CA GLU A 140 -4.64 15.25 -3.96
C GLU A 140 -4.12 15.56 -2.55
N LEU A 141 -2.96 16.21 -2.49
CA LEU A 141 -2.33 16.59 -1.22
C LEU A 141 -2.73 18.03 -0.93
N THR A 142 -3.34 18.27 0.24
CA THR A 142 -3.53 19.63 0.74
C THR A 142 -2.24 20.08 1.44
N ASP A 143 -1.73 21.25 1.10
CA ASP A 143 -0.42 21.78 1.57
C ASP A 143 -0.35 22.12 3.07
N ASP A 144 -1.36 21.73 3.87
CA ASP A 144 -1.63 22.31 5.20
C ASP A 144 -1.04 21.56 6.40
N VAL A 145 0.05 20.80 6.22
CA VAL A 145 0.84 20.32 7.37
C VAL A 145 2.33 20.51 7.11
N GLY A 146 2.83 21.67 7.53
CA GLY A 146 4.25 21.94 7.75
C GLY A 146 4.82 21.01 8.83
N GLY A 147 5.20 19.81 8.41
CA GLY A 147 5.93 18.84 9.19
C GLY A 147 6.61 17.89 8.22
N THR A 148 7.86 17.55 8.47
CA THR A 148 8.69 16.63 7.68
C THR A 148 8.07 15.23 7.57
N ALA A 149 7.03 15.08 6.74
CA ALA A 149 6.34 13.83 6.46
C ALA A 149 6.95 13.16 5.22
N LEU A 150 8.13 12.58 5.41
CA LEU A 150 8.80 11.73 4.41
C LEU A 150 8.14 10.33 4.32
N GLY A 151 6.80 10.22 4.39
CA GLY A 151 6.16 8.93 4.68
C GLY A 151 4.75 8.66 4.18
N SER A 152 4.12 9.51 3.36
CA SER A 152 2.72 9.30 2.93
C SER A 152 2.53 9.05 1.44
N ASN A 153 3.59 9.11 0.64
CA ASN A 153 3.44 9.04 -0.82
C ASN A 153 3.47 7.59 -1.30
N LEU A 154 2.40 7.16 -1.97
CA LEU A 154 2.41 6.03 -2.91
C LEU A 154 3.22 6.44 -4.16
N GLY A 155 4.54 6.58 -3.97
CA GLY A 155 5.47 7.07 -4.98
C GLY A 155 5.79 6.00 -6.03
N ASN A 156 5.67 6.43 -7.29
CA ASN A 156 6.01 5.71 -8.51
C ASN A 156 7.40 5.05 -8.46
N LYS A 157 7.50 3.81 -8.97
CA LYS A 157 8.77 3.10 -9.18
C LYS A 157 8.89 2.57 -10.62
N GLY A 158 9.98 2.94 -11.28
CA GLY A 158 10.57 2.21 -12.39
C GLY A 158 11.33 0.97 -11.90
N ASP A 159 11.77 0.15 -12.84
CA ASP A 159 12.33 -1.20 -12.70
C ASP A 159 13.48 -1.33 -11.66
N TYR A 160 13.42 -2.32 -10.75
CA TYR A 160 14.45 -2.59 -9.74
C TYR A 160 14.71 -4.09 -9.55
N ARG A 161 15.99 -4.48 -9.68
CA ARG A 161 16.51 -5.78 -9.26
C ARG A 161 17.04 -5.68 -7.82
N PRO A 162 16.59 -6.52 -6.87
CA PRO A 162 17.15 -6.52 -5.52
C PRO A 162 18.59 -7.05 -5.51
N ALA A 163 19.43 -6.52 -4.62
CA ALA A 163 20.69 -7.14 -4.25
C ALA A 163 20.41 -8.55 -3.68
N ARG A 164 20.77 -9.58 -4.47
CA ARG A 164 20.49 -11.01 -4.19
C ARG A 164 20.94 -11.50 -2.79
N SER A 165 21.87 -10.80 -2.16
CA SER A 165 22.53 -11.21 -0.91
C SER A 165 21.71 -10.96 0.37
N LEU A 166 20.91 -9.88 0.44
CA LEU A 166 20.20 -9.52 1.68
C LEU A 166 18.80 -10.13 1.77
N VAL A 167 18.18 -10.42 0.62
CA VAL A 167 16.84 -11.05 0.56
C VAL A 167 16.91 -12.54 0.93
N SER A 168 18.06 -13.19 0.72
CA SER A 168 18.25 -14.62 0.97
C SER A 168 18.37 -14.99 2.45
N ALA A 169 18.69 -14.03 3.33
CA ALA A 169 18.74 -14.24 4.78
C ALA A 169 17.38 -14.08 5.48
N GLY A 170 16.32 -13.65 4.78
CA GLY A 170 14.99 -13.40 5.39
C GLY A 170 14.95 -12.17 6.30
N GLU A 171 16.01 -11.37 6.33
CA GLU A 171 16.19 -10.23 7.24
C GLU A 171 15.42 -8.97 6.81
N MET A 172 14.84 -8.97 5.61
CA MET A 172 14.07 -7.84 5.07
C MET A 172 12.81 -8.26 4.33
N ILE A 173 11.78 -7.43 4.41
CA ILE A 173 10.57 -7.59 3.60
C ILE A 173 10.86 -7.14 2.17
N PRO A 174 10.79 -8.02 1.15
CA PRO A 174 10.96 -7.59 -0.24
C PRO A 174 9.76 -6.74 -0.69
N CYS A 175 9.99 -5.83 -1.64
CA CYS A 175 8.90 -5.06 -2.27
C CYS A 175 7.86 -5.99 -2.92
N VAL A 176 8.33 -7.05 -3.58
CA VAL A 176 7.53 -8.14 -4.14
C VAL A 176 8.18 -9.47 -3.74
N PRO A 177 7.43 -10.44 -3.15
CA PRO A 177 7.96 -11.76 -2.84
C PRO A 177 8.58 -12.43 -4.07
N ASN A 178 9.75 -13.06 -3.90
CA ASN A 178 10.45 -13.74 -5.01
C ASN A 178 9.59 -14.81 -5.69
N ALA A 179 8.69 -15.46 -4.95
CA ALA A 179 7.76 -16.46 -5.49
C ALA A 179 6.76 -15.88 -6.51
N LEU A 180 6.53 -14.57 -6.50
CA LEU A 180 5.68 -13.86 -7.47
C LEU A 180 6.47 -13.35 -8.67
N LEU A 181 7.81 -13.38 -8.61
CA LEU A 181 8.64 -12.93 -9.71
C LEU A 181 8.85 -14.08 -10.70
N SER A 182 8.69 -13.81 -11.99
CA SER A 182 9.00 -14.81 -13.01
C SER A 182 10.51 -15.08 -13.02
N PRO A 183 10.95 -16.34 -12.90
CA PRO A 183 12.37 -16.69 -12.91
C PRO A 183 12.95 -16.53 -14.33
N MET A 184 13.43 -15.33 -14.63
CA MET A 184 14.19 -14.93 -15.83
C MET A 184 13.42 -14.89 -17.16
N HIS A 185 13.83 -13.90 -17.97
CA HIS A 185 13.51 -13.74 -19.37
C HIS A 185 13.70 -15.06 -20.14
N ASP A 186 12.61 -15.72 -20.50
CA ASP A 186 12.53 -16.24 -21.85
C ASP A 186 12.55 -15.01 -22.76
N SER A 187 13.75 -14.61 -23.18
CA SER A 187 14.01 -13.52 -24.12
C SER A 187 13.28 -13.70 -25.47
N ASN A 188 12.55 -14.80 -25.64
CA ASN A 188 11.73 -15.12 -26.80
C ASN A 188 10.24 -14.75 -26.68
N THR A 189 9.70 -14.42 -25.50
CA THR A 189 8.24 -14.17 -25.37
C THR A 189 7.86 -12.70 -25.25
N GLY A 190 8.82 -11.78 -25.07
CA GLY A 190 8.54 -10.34 -24.95
C GLY A 190 7.61 -9.96 -23.79
N GLN A 191 7.34 -10.89 -22.87
CA GLN A 191 6.35 -10.71 -21.82
C GLN A 191 6.95 -9.87 -20.70
N GLN A 192 6.58 -8.59 -20.69
CA GLN A 192 7.05 -7.62 -19.72
C GLN A 192 6.52 -7.98 -18.32
N GLN A 193 7.40 -8.02 -17.32
CA GLN A 193 7.01 -8.26 -15.94
C GLN A 193 6.21 -7.08 -15.40
N ASP A 194 5.06 -7.35 -14.81
CA ASP A 194 4.13 -6.36 -14.28
C ASP A 194 4.47 -5.96 -12.83
N ALA A 195 5.75 -5.66 -12.60
CA ALA A 195 6.33 -5.47 -11.26
C ALA A 195 5.56 -4.46 -10.40
N MET A 196 5.05 -3.37 -10.99
CA MET A 196 4.26 -2.36 -10.28
C MET A 196 2.89 -2.90 -9.83
N LEU A 197 2.23 -3.70 -10.66
CA LEU A 197 0.96 -4.32 -10.29
C LEU A 197 1.16 -5.37 -9.19
N LEU A 198 2.19 -6.21 -9.31
CA LEU A 198 2.57 -7.17 -8.28
C LEU A 198 2.88 -6.50 -6.94
N TRP A 199 3.60 -5.37 -6.97
CA TRP A 199 3.88 -4.59 -5.79
C TRP A 199 2.60 -4.05 -5.13
N LEU A 200 1.69 -3.48 -5.92
CA LEU A 200 0.44 -2.95 -5.37
C LEU A 200 -0.45 -4.07 -4.80
N GLU A 201 -0.56 -5.20 -5.50
CA GLU A 201 -1.32 -6.37 -5.03
C GLU A 201 -0.79 -6.90 -3.70
N GLU A 202 0.53 -6.96 -3.56
CA GLU A 202 1.20 -7.37 -2.33
C GLU A 202 1.04 -6.32 -1.23
N HIS A 203 1.12 -5.02 -1.54
CA HIS A 203 0.89 -3.95 -0.59
C HIS A 203 -0.53 -4.01 -0.02
N VAL A 204 -1.53 -4.18 -0.89
CA VAL A 204 -2.93 -4.38 -0.49
C VAL A 204 -3.10 -5.63 0.35
N ARG A 205 -2.46 -6.75 -0.02
CA ARG A 205 -2.47 -7.98 0.78
C ARG A 205 -1.94 -7.71 2.18
N ARG A 206 -0.81 -6.99 2.31
CA ARG A 206 -0.16 -6.63 3.58
C ARG A 206 -1.00 -5.71 4.47
N LEU A 207 -1.78 -4.81 3.87
CA LEU A 207 -2.75 -3.99 4.60
C LEU A 207 -3.90 -4.86 5.13
N GLN A 208 -4.45 -5.74 4.28
CA GLN A 208 -5.61 -6.57 4.63
C GLN A 208 -5.33 -7.60 5.73
N ASN A 209 -4.12 -8.14 5.79
CA ASN A 209 -3.73 -9.11 6.81
C ASN A 209 -2.93 -8.49 7.99
N GLY A 210 -2.82 -7.17 8.03
CA GLY A 210 -2.24 -6.44 9.16
C GLY A 210 -0.72 -6.51 9.27
N ILE A 211 0.00 -6.95 8.24
CA ILE A 211 1.46 -6.84 8.19
C ILE A 211 1.87 -5.36 8.13
N ILE A 212 1.16 -4.57 7.33
CA ILE A 212 1.26 -3.11 7.30
C ILE A 212 0.04 -2.55 8.02
N LYS A 213 0.27 -1.66 9.01
CA LYS A 213 -0.76 -1.14 9.90
C LYS A 213 -0.89 0.37 9.77
N LEU A 214 -2.04 0.90 10.18
CA LEU A 214 -2.21 2.34 10.38
C LEU A 214 -1.54 2.74 11.71
N ARG A 215 -0.70 3.78 11.67
CA ARG A 215 -0.14 4.44 12.84
C ARG A 215 -0.92 5.72 13.11
N LYS A 216 -1.13 6.02 14.38
CA LYS A 216 -1.67 7.31 14.84
C LYS A 216 -0.63 7.98 15.73
N GLU A 217 -0.25 9.19 15.38
CA GLU A 217 0.62 10.05 16.16
C GLU A 217 -0.10 11.38 16.40
N GLY A 218 -0.61 11.57 17.62
CA GLY A 218 -1.52 12.66 17.93
C GLY A 218 -2.79 12.60 17.07
N MET A 219 -3.01 13.63 16.26
CA MET A 219 -4.14 13.72 15.33
C MET A 219 -3.82 13.16 13.93
N ILE A 220 -2.55 12.90 13.64
CA ILE A 220 -2.11 12.46 12.32
C ILE A 220 -2.18 10.93 12.26
N ARG A 221 -2.83 10.41 11.22
CA ARG A 221 -2.80 8.99 10.87
C ARG A 221 -1.97 8.78 9.61
N SER A 222 -1.23 7.70 9.55
CA SER A 222 -0.41 7.35 8.39
C SER A 222 -0.25 5.83 8.26
N ILE A 223 -0.03 5.36 7.03
CA ILE A 223 0.31 3.96 6.79
C ILE A 223 1.74 3.74 7.30
N ASN A 224 1.91 2.85 8.28
CA ASN A 224 3.22 2.53 8.83
C ASN A 224 3.96 1.56 7.89
N LEU A 225 4.94 2.08 7.16
CA LEU A 225 5.78 1.26 6.28
C LEU A 225 6.80 0.40 7.03
N PHE A 226 7.01 0.66 8.33
CA PHE A 226 7.98 -0.08 9.12
C PHE A 226 7.36 -1.32 9.77
N PRO A 227 8.00 -2.49 9.64
CA PRO A 227 7.55 -3.72 10.28
C PRO A 227 7.37 -3.55 11.79
N GLU A 228 6.34 -4.18 12.32
CA GLU A 228 6.02 -4.13 13.75
C GLU A 228 6.26 -5.46 14.46
N GLU A 229 6.33 -6.57 13.74
CA GLU A 229 6.38 -7.90 14.36
C GLU A 229 7.68 -8.63 14.01
N SER A 230 8.05 -9.57 14.88
CA SER A 230 9.17 -10.49 14.64
C SER A 230 8.91 -11.32 13.37
N PRO A 231 9.95 -11.67 12.57
CA PRO A 231 11.38 -11.41 12.78
C PRO A 231 11.86 -10.02 12.30
N LEU A 232 10.97 -9.22 11.72
CA LEU A 232 11.33 -8.00 10.98
C LEU A 232 11.37 -6.75 11.86
N CYS A 233 10.90 -6.88 13.11
CA CYS A 233 11.05 -5.91 14.18
C CYS A 233 11.72 -6.58 15.38
N SER A 234 12.89 -6.07 15.77
CA SER A 234 13.58 -6.47 16.99
C SER A 234 13.03 -5.71 18.20
N THR A 235 13.04 -6.36 19.36
CA THR A 235 12.61 -5.76 20.63
C THR A 235 13.61 -6.09 21.73
N ALA A 236 14.00 -5.10 22.51
CA ALA A 236 14.81 -5.28 23.71
C ALA A 236 14.19 -4.48 24.87
N VAL A 237 14.37 -4.98 26.09
CA VAL A 237 13.92 -4.32 27.31
C VAL A 237 15.08 -4.28 28.29
N THR A 238 15.41 -3.09 28.78
CA THR A 238 16.43 -2.88 29.80
C THR A 238 15.90 -1.92 30.85
N ASN A 239 15.94 -2.32 32.13
CA ASN A 239 15.50 -1.50 33.25
C ASN A 239 14.11 -0.85 33.04
N GLY A 240 13.15 -1.59 32.49
CA GLY A 240 11.79 -1.11 32.23
C GLY A 240 11.60 -0.27 30.96
N VAL A 241 12.67 0.08 30.25
CA VAL A 241 12.59 0.77 28.94
C VAL A 241 12.57 -0.27 27.83
N GLN A 242 11.48 -0.30 27.07
CA GLN A 242 11.37 -1.13 25.87
C GLN A 242 11.77 -0.32 24.63
N VAL A 243 12.67 -0.88 23.84
CA VAL A 243 13.07 -0.35 22.53
C VAL A 243 12.70 -1.35 21.45
N ARG A 244 11.96 -0.89 20.45
CA ARG A 244 11.64 -1.64 19.23
C ARG A 244 12.31 -1.00 18.04
N ALA A 245 12.95 -1.80 17.19
CA ALA A 245 13.68 -1.34 16.02
C ALA A 245 13.31 -2.17 14.79
N SER A 246 13.13 -1.51 13.66
CA SER A 246 12.84 -2.12 12.37
C SER A 246 13.41 -1.24 11.25
N ALA A 247 13.84 -1.84 10.15
CA ALA A 247 14.36 -1.11 9.00
C ALA A 247 13.64 -1.48 7.71
N VAL A 248 13.70 -0.58 6.73
CA VAL A 248 13.22 -0.76 5.36
C VAL A 248 14.31 -0.33 4.38
N PHE A 249 14.44 -1.07 3.30
CA PHE A 249 15.37 -0.75 2.23
C PHE A 249 14.78 0.33 1.30
N ILE A 250 15.60 1.33 0.95
CA ILE A 250 15.21 2.44 0.06
C ILE A 250 16.02 2.33 -1.25
N PRO A 251 15.53 1.57 -2.24
CA PRO A 251 16.26 1.38 -3.49
C PRO A 251 16.45 2.69 -4.28
N GLU A 252 15.53 3.66 -4.16
CA GLU A 252 15.60 4.96 -4.85
C GLU A 252 16.80 5.81 -4.40
N GLY A 253 17.29 5.59 -3.19
CA GLY A 253 18.48 6.28 -2.67
C GLY A 253 19.76 5.46 -2.78
N CYS A 254 19.70 4.28 -3.42
CA CYS A 254 20.88 3.43 -3.61
C CYS A 254 21.61 3.80 -4.89
N ASN A 255 22.94 3.74 -4.86
CA ASN A 255 23.76 3.81 -6.06
C ASN A 255 24.51 2.49 -6.24
N LEU A 256 23.99 1.65 -7.14
CA LEU A 256 24.56 0.35 -7.46
C LEU A 256 25.57 0.41 -8.62
N LEU A 257 25.67 1.55 -9.31
CA LEU A 257 26.57 1.75 -10.46
C LEU A 257 27.96 2.23 -10.04
N ASP A 258 28.08 2.75 -8.82
CA ASP A 258 29.36 3.09 -8.22
C ASP A 258 30.01 1.84 -7.59
N GLU A 259 31.33 1.71 -7.70
CA GLU A 259 32.13 0.60 -7.15
C GLU A 259 31.96 0.48 -5.62
N SER A 260 31.59 1.58 -4.96
CA SER A 260 31.33 1.60 -3.52
C SER A 260 29.99 0.98 -3.09
N HIS A 261 29.10 0.66 -4.04
CA HIS A 261 27.75 0.11 -3.82
C HIS A 261 27.05 0.68 -2.58
N LYS A 262 26.54 1.91 -2.70
CA LYS A 262 25.87 2.59 -1.57
C LYS A 262 24.45 2.09 -1.44
N TYR A 263 24.17 1.43 -0.31
CA TYR A 263 22.83 1.02 0.08
C TYR A 263 22.22 2.03 1.06
N LEU A 264 20.98 2.40 0.83
CA LEU A 264 20.21 3.27 1.72
C LEU A 264 19.12 2.46 2.43
N PHE A 265 19.05 2.67 3.75
CA PHE A 265 18.01 2.13 4.60
C PHE A 265 17.40 3.26 5.41
N ALA A 266 16.08 3.22 5.61
CA ALA A 266 15.45 3.95 6.69
C ALA A 266 15.19 2.99 7.84
N TYR A 267 15.26 3.50 9.06
CA TYR A 267 14.95 2.73 10.26
C TYR A 267 13.98 3.51 11.14
N SER A 268 13.23 2.77 11.94
CA SER A 268 12.33 3.31 12.95
C SER A 268 12.70 2.71 14.31
N ILE A 269 13.02 3.60 15.26
CA ILE A 269 13.26 3.28 16.66
C ILE A 269 12.06 3.78 17.47
N ARG A 270 11.48 2.89 18.26
CA ARG A 270 10.28 3.17 19.05
C ARG A 270 10.60 2.82 20.50
N MET A 271 10.64 3.82 21.34
CA MET A 271 10.93 3.68 22.77
C MET A 271 9.64 3.87 23.55
N ARG A 272 9.43 3.05 24.58
CA ARG A 272 8.39 3.28 25.58
C ARG A 272 8.85 2.82 26.96
N LEU A 273 8.34 3.49 27.98
CA LEU A 273 8.45 3.01 29.35
C LEU A 273 7.37 1.94 29.58
N LEU A 274 7.75 0.82 30.18
CA LEU A 274 6.78 -0.21 30.59
C LEU A 274 5.98 0.27 31.81
N PRO A 275 4.77 -0.28 32.06
CA PRO A 275 3.90 0.15 33.15
C PRO A 275 4.55 0.08 34.54
N GLU A 276 5.55 -0.79 34.72
CA GLU A 276 6.27 -0.97 35.98
C GLU A 276 7.26 0.17 36.29
N GLY A 277 7.48 1.08 35.32
CA GLY A 277 8.46 2.14 35.40
C GLY A 277 9.89 1.67 35.13
N CYS A 278 10.85 2.58 35.25
CA CYS A 278 12.26 2.22 35.13
C CYS A 278 12.88 1.99 36.50
N ILE A 279 13.76 0.99 36.58
CA ILE A 279 14.42 0.61 37.83
C ILE A 279 15.88 1.06 37.75
N VAL A 280 16.28 1.94 38.67
CA VAL A 280 17.66 2.39 38.82
C VAL A 280 18.07 2.15 40.26
N ASN A 281 19.08 1.31 40.47
CA ASN A 281 19.60 0.95 41.79
C ASN A 281 18.52 0.44 42.78
N GLY A 282 17.53 -0.29 42.27
CA GLY A 282 16.42 -0.84 43.07
C GLY A 282 15.25 0.12 43.32
N THR A 283 15.37 1.39 42.91
CA THR A 283 14.30 2.39 42.99
C THR A 283 13.54 2.47 41.67
N SER A 284 12.20 2.48 41.73
CA SER A 284 11.35 2.65 40.54
C SER A 284 11.05 4.13 40.27
N PHE A 285 11.07 4.52 38.99
CA PHE A 285 10.72 5.85 38.51
C PHE A 285 9.64 5.75 37.44
N GLY A 286 8.66 6.66 37.52
CA GLY A 286 7.54 6.74 36.56
C GLY A 286 7.88 7.41 35.24
N SER A 287 9.13 7.86 35.06
CA SER A 287 9.59 8.51 33.84
C SER A 287 11.10 8.41 33.67
N CYS A 288 11.55 8.53 32.42
CA CYS A 288 12.95 8.63 32.05
C CYS A 288 13.13 9.52 30.82
N GLN A 289 14.34 10.03 30.64
CA GLN A 289 14.69 10.91 29.53
C GLN A 289 15.86 10.32 28.73
N LEU A 290 15.73 10.31 27.40
CA LEU A 290 16.81 9.89 26.52
C LEU A 290 17.83 11.03 26.38
N ASN A 291 19.00 10.85 26.99
CA ASN A 291 20.08 11.85 26.94
C ASN A 291 21.04 11.62 25.77
N TRP A 292 21.34 10.37 25.43
CA TRP A 292 22.46 10.03 24.55
C TRP A 292 22.16 8.79 23.71
N ARG A 293 22.76 8.70 22.52
CA ARG A 293 22.67 7.51 21.65
C ARG A 293 24.06 7.07 21.21
N HIS A 294 24.20 5.76 21.06
CA HIS A 294 25.39 5.13 20.47
C HIS A 294 24.93 4.06 19.49
N TRP A 295 25.33 4.19 18.22
CA TRP A 295 25.03 3.25 17.16
C TRP A 295 26.32 2.62 16.65
N ILE A 296 26.33 1.29 16.61
CA ILE A 296 27.37 0.51 15.94
C ILE A 296 26.73 -0.10 14.70
N ILE A 297 27.13 0.36 13.52
CA ILE A 297 26.60 -0.12 12.24
C ILE A 297 27.59 -1.12 11.67
N ARG A 298 27.08 -2.32 11.35
CA ARG A 298 27.87 -3.41 10.80
C ARG A 298 27.40 -3.81 9.41
N ALA A 299 28.34 -4.21 8.55
CA ALA A 299 28.06 -4.89 7.30
C ALA A 299 28.94 -6.15 7.24
N ASN A 300 28.33 -7.32 7.02
CA ASN A 300 29.00 -8.62 7.05
C ASN A 300 29.84 -8.80 8.33
N ASP A 301 29.24 -8.51 9.50
CA ASP A 301 29.86 -8.53 10.83
C ASP A 301 31.01 -7.54 11.09
N HIS A 302 31.45 -6.79 10.09
CA HIS A 302 32.46 -5.74 10.22
C HIS A 302 31.81 -4.40 10.58
N VAL A 303 32.39 -3.68 11.56
CA VAL A 303 31.94 -2.33 11.92
C VAL A 303 32.31 -1.37 10.78
N VAL A 304 31.29 -0.82 10.13
CA VAL A 304 31.45 0.16 9.03
C VAL A 304 31.21 1.59 9.49
N SER A 305 30.54 1.78 10.63
CA SER A 305 30.35 3.09 11.25
C SER A 305 30.09 2.95 12.75
N ASP A 306 30.63 3.89 13.52
CA ASP A 306 30.38 4.06 14.94
C ASP A 306 29.93 5.51 15.15
N VAL A 307 28.67 5.69 15.55
CA VAL A 307 28.03 6.99 15.69
C VAL A 307 27.65 7.20 17.14
N ASN A 308 28.25 8.22 17.75
CA ASN A 308 28.04 8.54 19.15
C ASN A 308 27.62 10.01 19.28
N GLY A 309 26.54 10.30 20.01
CA GLY A 309 26.09 11.68 20.15
C GLY A 309 24.87 11.89 21.03
N GLU A 310 24.65 13.14 21.37
CA GLU A 310 23.55 13.57 22.24
C GLU A 310 22.18 13.40 21.56
N ALA A 311 21.21 12.96 22.36
CA ALA A 311 19.80 12.88 22.02
C ALA A 311 19.51 12.08 20.72
N VAL A 312 18.35 12.31 20.09
CA VAL A 312 18.00 11.75 18.77
C VAL A 312 17.40 12.84 17.90
N ILE A 313 17.81 12.93 16.64
CA ILE A 313 17.28 13.93 15.66
C ILE A 313 17.24 15.38 16.17
N GLY A 314 18.17 15.75 17.07
CA GLY A 314 18.23 17.07 17.70
C GLY A 314 17.18 17.33 18.79
N LYS A 315 16.47 16.30 19.26
CA LYS A 315 15.44 16.38 20.30
C LYS A 315 15.73 15.42 21.45
N VAL A 316 15.52 15.90 22.68
CA VAL A 316 15.61 15.11 23.90
C VAL A 316 14.23 14.56 24.23
N SER A 317 14.04 13.24 24.10
CA SER A 317 12.74 12.59 24.27
C SER A 317 12.49 12.21 25.73
N PHE A 318 11.27 12.47 26.20
CA PHE A 318 10.79 12.08 27.53
C PHE A 318 9.83 10.90 27.41
N CYS A 319 10.02 9.86 28.22
CA CYS A 319 9.12 8.72 28.35
C CYS A 319 8.54 8.71 29.76
N SER A 320 7.22 8.71 29.88
CA SER A 320 6.51 8.53 31.14
C SER A 320 5.55 7.36 31.04
N ILE A 321 5.24 6.77 32.20
CA ILE A 321 4.08 5.90 32.33
C ILE A 321 2.84 6.79 32.10
N ASN A 322 2.01 6.40 31.14
CA ASN A 322 0.68 7.01 30.93
C ASN A 322 -0.38 6.22 31.70
#